data_AF-Q4S2E8-F1
#
_entry.id   AF-Q4S2E8-F1
#
_cell.length_a   1.000
_cell.length_b   1.000
_cell.length_c   1.000
_cell.angle_alpha   90.00
_cell.angle_beta   90.00
_cell.angle_gamma   90.00
#
_symmetry.space_group_name_H-M   'P 1'
#
loop_
_entity.id
_entity.type
_entity.pdbx_description
1 polymer ?
#
loop_
_entity_poly.entity_id
_entity_poly.type
_entity_poly.pdbx_seq_one_letter_code
_entity_poly.pdbx_strand_id
1 'polypeptide(L)'
;MHGVFEREVKILKALKDLNPDKANIIRWHSTFSTQKLTWISFELLDQDLRKYMRGRGQITSTLALPEAEVRPILHQLLTALHHLKTLGIVPAHLKPDNILCVNSAEQPIKVKVADFGLAQFSSNIDPSQPVQSLCYRAPEVLVGIV
;
A
#
# COMPACT_ATOMS: atom_id res chain seq x y z
N MET A 1 11.34 -0.27 18.30
CA MET A 1 10.67 0.88 17.64
C MET A 1 11.60 1.76 16.79
N HIS A 2 12.88 1.95 17.13
CA HIS A 2 13.80 2.78 16.31
C HIS A 2 14.01 2.29 14.85
N GLY A 3 14.06 0.97 14.60
CA GLY A 3 14.40 0.44 13.25
C GLY A 3 13.27 0.45 12.21
N VAL A 4 12.00 0.64 12.61
CA VAL A 4 10.85 0.57 11.68
C VAL A 4 10.82 1.80 10.76
N PHE A 5 10.99 3.00 11.34
CA PHE A 5 10.97 4.25 10.57
C PHE A 5 12.17 4.37 9.64
N GLU A 6 13.36 3.92 10.05
CA GLU A 6 14.53 3.90 9.17
C GLU A 6 14.34 2.99 7.96
N ARG A 7 13.65 1.87 8.15
CA ARG A 7 13.30 0.94 7.07
C ARG A 7 12.32 1.59 6.11
N GLU A 8 11.23 2.17 6.60
CA GLU A 8 10.25 2.83 5.75
C GLU A 8 10.89 3.97 4.94
N VAL A 9 11.72 4.80 5.57
CA VAL A 9 12.43 5.89 4.86
C VAL A 9 13.37 5.35 3.78
N LYS A 10 14.04 4.20 4.00
CA LYS A 10 14.84 3.54 2.96
C LYS A 10 13.98 3.06 1.79
N ILE A 11 12.81 2.47 2.07
CA ILE A 11 11.86 2.05 1.04
C ILE A 11 11.35 3.27 0.25
N LEU A 12 10.91 4.33 0.92
CA LEU A 12 10.42 5.56 0.27
C LEU A 12 11.50 6.22 -0.60
N LYS A 13 12.77 6.20 -0.17
CA LYS A 13 13.90 6.67 -0.99
C LYS A 13 14.11 5.82 -2.24
N ALA A 14 13.95 4.49 -2.16
CA ALA A 14 14.03 3.61 -3.33
C ALA A 14 12.88 3.81 -4.31
N LEU A 15 11.74 4.34 -3.86
CA LEU A 15 10.59 4.66 -4.70
C LEU A 15 10.66 6.07 -5.31
N LYS A 16 11.65 6.90 -4.94
CA LYS A 16 11.73 8.33 -5.29
C LYS A 16 11.73 8.59 -6.80
N ASP A 17 12.41 7.73 -7.56
CA ASP A 17 12.58 7.92 -9.01
C ASP A 17 11.38 7.42 -9.83
N LEU A 18 10.41 6.75 -9.19
CA LEU A 18 9.16 6.38 -9.82
C LEU A 18 8.26 7.60 -9.99
N ASN A 19 7.56 7.67 -11.12
CA ASN A 19 6.43 8.58 -11.23
C ASN A 19 5.25 8.01 -10.40
N PRO A 20 4.82 8.66 -9.31
CA PRO A 20 3.84 8.11 -8.39
C PRO A 20 2.45 7.91 -9.01
N ASP A 21 2.09 8.76 -9.99
CA ASP A 21 0.80 8.68 -10.68
C ASP A 21 0.76 7.51 -11.67
N LYS A 22 1.89 7.23 -12.34
CA LYS A 22 2.01 6.08 -13.24
C LYS A 22 2.22 4.77 -12.48
N ALA A 23 2.89 4.83 -11.33
CA ALA A 23 3.19 3.65 -10.52
C ALA A 23 2.05 3.25 -9.57
N ASN A 24 1.00 4.07 -9.43
CA ASN A 24 -0.07 3.84 -8.46
C ASN A 24 0.46 3.70 -7.01
N ILE A 25 1.45 4.51 -6.65
CA ILE A 25 2.08 4.54 -5.31
C ILE A 25 1.98 5.96 -4.77
N ILE A 26 1.68 6.09 -3.47
CA ILE A 26 1.57 7.40 -2.82
C ILE A 26 2.86 8.21 -2.98
N ARG A 27 2.72 9.47 -3.38
CA ARG A 27 3.83 10.41 -3.52
C ARG A 27 4.33 10.79 -2.14
N TRP A 28 5.57 10.40 -1.87
CA TRP A 28 6.35 10.90 -0.75
C TRP A 28 6.90 12.30 -1.07
N HIS A 29 6.72 13.25 -0.16
CA HIS A 29 7.25 14.61 -0.29
C HIS A 29 8.58 14.77 0.43
N SER A 30 8.62 14.44 1.72
CA SER A 30 9.80 14.64 2.55
C SER A 30 9.72 13.83 3.85
N THR A 31 10.88 13.67 4.48
CA THR A 31 11.00 13.11 5.83
C THR A 31 11.75 14.10 6.70
N PHE A 32 11.24 14.35 7.90
CA PHE A 32 11.88 15.16 8.91
C PHE A 32 12.06 14.34 10.18
N SER A 33 13.27 14.30 10.73
CA SER A 33 13.58 13.51 11.92
C SER A 33 14.19 14.39 13.00
N THR A 34 13.70 14.20 14.23
CA THR A 34 14.32 14.68 15.47
C THR A 34 14.89 13.50 16.23
N GLN A 35 15.54 13.73 17.38
CA GLN A 35 16.01 12.64 18.25
C GLN A 35 14.88 11.71 18.76
N LYS A 36 13.62 12.15 18.75
CA LYS A 36 12.48 11.42 19.35
C LYS A 36 11.43 10.98 18.34
N LEU A 37 11.25 11.73 17.26
CA LEU A 37 10.15 11.57 16.32
C LEU A 37 10.65 11.68 14.88
N THR A 38 10.11 10.81 14.03
CA THR A 38 10.24 10.90 12.57
C THR A 38 8.87 11.21 12.00
N TRP A 39 8.82 12.24 11.16
CA TRP A 39 7.66 12.70 10.42
C TRP A 39 7.87 12.40 8.95
N ILE A 40 6.85 11.87 8.30
CA ILE A 40 6.86 11.57 6.88
C ILE A 40 5.67 12.30 6.25
N SER A 41 5.95 13.11 5.24
CA SER A 41 4.94 13.89 4.52
C SER A 41 4.66 13.25 3.17
N PHE A 42 3.37 13.18 2.81
CA PHE A 42 2.87 12.59 1.58
C PHE A 42 1.90 13.55 0.89
N GLU A 43 1.54 13.25 -0.36
CA GLU A 43 0.36 13.85 -0.99
C GLU A 43 -0.91 13.53 -0.18
N LEU A 44 -1.82 14.50 -0.12
CA LEU A 44 -3.13 14.31 0.49
C LEU A 44 -4.05 13.63 -0.52
N LEU A 45 -4.60 12.48 -0.14
CA LEU A 45 -5.60 11.74 -0.91
C LEU A 45 -6.92 11.71 -0.12
N ASP A 46 -7.97 11.18 -0.72
CA ASP A 46 -9.35 11.30 -0.20
C ASP A 46 -9.62 10.36 1.00
N GLN A 47 -9.86 9.08 0.71
CA GLN A 47 -10.17 8.07 1.71
C GLN A 47 -9.55 6.72 1.33
N ASP A 48 -9.45 5.81 2.30
CA ASP A 48 -9.05 4.44 2.01
C ASP A 48 -10.15 3.65 1.27
N LEU A 49 -9.73 2.60 0.56
CA LEU A 49 -10.60 1.77 -0.25
C LEU A 49 -11.61 1.01 0.62
N ARG A 50 -11.29 0.70 1.89
CA ARG A 50 -12.26 0.08 2.81
C ARG A 50 -13.47 0.99 3.03
N LYS A 51 -13.22 2.27 3.31
CA LYS A 51 -14.27 3.27 3.53
C LYS A 51 -15.07 3.51 2.25
N TYR A 52 -14.40 3.56 1.10
CA TYR A 52 -15.06 3.63 -0.20
C TYR A 52 -16.02 2.45 -0.43
N MET A 53 -15.54 1.21 -0.22
CA MET A 53 -16.36 -0.01 -0.36
C MET A 53 -17.55 -0.02 0.60
N ARG A 54 -17.38 0.43 1.85
CA ARG A 54 -18.48 0.56 2.82
C ARG A 54 -19.53 1.57 2.37
N GLY A 55 -19.10 2.72 1.85
CA GLY A 55 -20.01 3.74 1.31
C GLY A 55 -20.82 3.22 0.13
N ARG A 56 -20.17 2.52 -0.81
CA ARG A 56 -20.87 1.83 -1.92
C ARG A 56 -21.82 0.75 -1.43
N GLY A 57 -21.42 -0.01 -0.41
CA GLY A 57 -22.23 -1.11 0.11
C GLY A 57 -23.48 -0.69 0.88
N GLN A 58 -23.53 0.53 1.40
CA GLN A 58 -24.78 1.10 1.91
C GLN A 58 -25.81 1.31 0.80
N ILE A 59 -25.36 1.52 -0.44
CA ILE A 59 -26.20 1.68 -1.63
C ILE A 59 -26.62 0.31 -2.18
N THR A 60 -25.70 -0.66 -2.24
CA THR A 60 -25.92 -1.97 -2.88
C THR A 60 -26.34 -3.09 -1.92
N SER A 61 -26.46 -2.80 -0.63
CA SER A 61 -26.67 -3.78 0.46
C SER A 61 -25.59 -4.87 0.57
N THR A 62 -24.45 -4.71 -0.10
CA THR A 62 -23.31 -5.64 -0.04
C THR A 62 -21.99 -4.85 -0.02
N LEU A 63 -20.94 -5.35 0.66
CA LEU A 63 -19.62 -4.71 0.59
C LEU A 63 -18.89 -4.92 -0.76
N ALA A 64 -19.51 -5.62 -1.70
CA ALA A 64 -18.93 -5.92 -2.99
C ALA A 64 -19.08 -4.73 -3.95
N LEU A 65 -18.00 -4.42 -4.65
CA LEU A 65 -18.04 -3.47 -5.77
C LEU A 65 -18.45 -4.19 -7.05
N PRO A 66 -19.16 -3.52 -7.98
CA PRO A 66 -19.44 -4.06 -9.30
C PRO A 66 -18.13 -4.38 -10.05
N GLU A 67 -18.15 -5.40 -10.92
CA GLU A 67 -16.97 -5.81 -11.70
C GLU A 67 -16.36 -4.64 -12.49
N ALA A 68 -17.21 -3.75 -13.02
CA ALA A 68 -16.80 -2.55 -13.75
C ALA A 68 -15.93 -1.60 -12.91
N GLU A 69 -16.08 -1.58 -11.58
CA GLU A 69 -15.24 -0.82 -10.66
C GLU A 69 -14.03 -1.62 -10.18
N VAL A 70 -14.20 -2.94 -9.96
CA VAL A 70 -13.12 -3.82 -9.50
C VAL A 70 -12.01 -3.93 -10.54
N ARG A 71 -12.35 -4.05 -11.84
CA ARG A 71 -11.38 -4.23 -12.93
C ARG A 71 -10.33 -3.10 -13.01
N PRO A 72 -10.68 -1.81 -13.05
CA PRO A 72 -9.68 -0.74 -13.06
C PRO A 72 -8.89 -0.63 -11.76
N ILE A 73 -9.48 -0.98 -10.60
CA ILE A 73 -8.76 -1.01 -9.33
C ILE A 73 -7.69 -2.11 -9.37
N LEU A 74 -8.05 -3.33 -9.78
CA LEU A 74 -7.11 -4.45 -9.89
C LEU A 74 -5.95 -4.12 -10.83
N HIS A 75 -6.22 -3.51 -11.99
CA HIS A 75 -5.17 -3.10 -12.92
C HIS A 75 -4.17 -2.13 -12.26
N GLN A 76 -4.66 -1.12 -11.54
CA GLN A 76 -3.80 -0.16 -10.83
C GLN A 76 -2.98 -0.81 -9.70
N LEU A 77 -3.57 -1.75 -8.96
CA LEU A 77 -2.84 -2.50 -7.93
C LEU A 77 -1.75 -3.40 -8.54
N LEU A 78 -2.03 -4.03 -9.68
CA LEU A 78 -1.04 -4.83 -10.41
C LEU A 78 0.11 -3.95 -10.95
N THR A 79 -0.18 -2.74 -11.41
CA THR A 79 0.86 -1.76 -11.79
C THR A 79 1.77 -1.42 -10.60
N ALA A 80 1.19 -1.11 -9.43
CA ALA A 80 1.97 -0.84 -8.23
C ALA A 80 2.84 -2.04 -7.81
N LEU A 81 2.23 -3.24 -7.77
CA LEU A 81 2.94 -4.48 -7.44
C LEU A 81 4.06 -4.81 -8.44
N HIS A 82 3.86 -4.52 -9.72
CA HIS A 82 4.89 -4.69 -10.74
C HIS A 82 6.11 -3.81 -10.44
N HIS A 83 5.91 -2.51 -10.20
CA HIS A 83 7.01 -1.61 -9.84
C HIS A 83 7.72 -2.03 -8.57
N LEU A 84 6.99 -2.37 -7.51
CA LEU A 84 7.57 -2.87 -6.26
C LEU A 84 8.42 -4.13 -6.49
N LYS A 85 7.92 -5.08 -7.28
CA LYS A 85 8.66 -6.29 -7.66
C LYS A 85 9.95 -5.97 -8.40
N THR A 86 9.94 -5.02 -9.35
CA THR A 86 11.16 -4.63 -10.10
C THR A 86 12.24 -4.03 -9.21
N LEU A 87 11.86 -3.38 -8.10
CA LEU A 87 12.76 -2.83 -7.10
C LEU A 87 13.12 -3.85 -5.99
N GLY A 88 12.62 -5.08 -6.10
CA GLY A 88 12.81 -6.11 -5.09
C GLY A 88 12.15 -5.77 -3.75
N ILE A 89 11.08 -4.98 -3.74
CA ILE A 89 10.36 -4.55 -2.54
C ILE A 89 9.11 -5.40 -2.34
N VAL A 90 8.94 -5.96 -1.15
CA VAL A 90 7.72 -6.63 -0.71
C VAL A 90 6.95 -5.66 0.19
N PRO A 91 5.71 -5.26 -0.18
CA PRO A 91 4.94 -4.29 0.58
C PRO A 91 4.50 -4.83 1.95
N ALA A 92 4.32 -6.15 2.07
CA ALA A 92 3.97 -6.88 3.29
C ALA A 92 2.71 -6.42 4.05
N HIS A 93 1.98 -5.40 3.59
CA HIS A 93 0.78 -4.88 4.27
C HIS A 93 -0.29 -4.38 3.28
N LEU A 94 -0.45 -5.06 2.15
CA LEU A 94 -1.45 -4.70 1.15
C LEU A 94 -2.85 -5.16 1.59
N LYS A 95 -3.73 -4.20 1.88
CA LYS A 95 -5.14 -4.40 2.25
C LYS A 95 -5.96 -3.15 1.86
N PRO A 96 -7.30 -3.23 1.80
CA PRO A 96 -8.14 -2.08 1.42
C PRO A 96 -7.88 -0.82 2.25
N ASP A 97 -7.55 -0.99 3.53
CA ASP A 97 -7.25 0.10 4.46
C ASP A 97 -5.95 0.85 4.13
N ASN A 98 -5.07 0.26 3.30
CA ASN A 98 -3.78 0.82 2.87
C ASN A 98 -3.76 1.15 1.37
N ILE A 99 -4.92 1.13 0.72
CA ILE A 99 -5.11 1.55 -0.67
C ILE A 99 -5.93 2.82 -0.60
N LEU A 100 -5.39 3.93 -1.05
CA LEU A 100 -6.03 5.24 -0.97
C LEU A 100 -6.64 5.63 -2.30
N CYS A 101 -7.88 6.12 -2.26
CA CYS A 101 -8.58 6.71 -3.38
C CYS A 101 -8.02 8.11 -3.65
N VAL A 102 -7.64 8.39 -4.90
CA VAL A 102 -7.15 9.73 -5.27
C VAL A 102 -8.28 10.75 -5.20
N ASN A 103 -9.43 10.41 -5.77
CA ASN A 103 -10.67 11.16 -5.66
C ASN A 103 -11.83 10.16 -5.76
N SER A 104 -12.60 9.97 -4.68
CA SER A 104 -13.68 8.97 -4.67
C SER A 104 -14.92 9.37 -5.48
N ALA A 105 -15.00 10.63 -5.91
CA ALA A 105 -16.05 11.10 -6.83
C ALA A 105 -15.71 10.83 -8.32
N GLU A 106 -14.45 10.53 -8.66
CA GLU A 106 -14.03 10.25 -10.04
C GLU A 106 -14.38 8.80 -10.46
N GLN A 107 -14.75 8.61 -11.73
CA GLN A 107 -15.02 7.29 -12.32
C GLN A 107 -14.33 7.15 -13.69
N PRO A 108 -13.54 6.07 -13.94
CA PRO A 108 -13.18 5.03 -12.99
C PRO A 108 -12.31 5.59 -11.86
N ILE A 109 -12.50 5.07 -10.65
CA ILE A 109 -11.74 5.54 -9.48
C ILE A 109 -10.25 5.24 -9.64
N LYS A 110 -9.43 6.24 -9.30
CA LYS A 110 -7.97 6.09 -9.23
C LYS A 110 -7.55 5.74 -7.80
N VAL A 111 -6.62 4.80 -7.67
CA VAL A 111 -6.11 4.34 -6.38
C VAL A 111 -4.58 4.35 -6.34
N LYS A 112 -4.04 4.53 -5.14
CA LYS A 112 -2.60 4.44 -4.86
C LYS A 112 -2.35 3.56 -3.64
N VAL A 113 -1.31 2.75 -3.69
CA VAL A 113 -0.82 1.97 -2.54
C VAL A 113 -0.08 2.90 -1.58
N ALA A 114 -0.40 2.79 -0.30
CA ALA A 114 0.20 3.54 0.80
C ALA A 114 0.65 2.60 1.93
N ASP A 115 1.21 3.19 3.00
CA ASP A 115 1.72 2.51 4.19
C ASP A 115 2.84 1.48 3.89
N PHE A 116 4.08 1.98 3.83
CA PHE A 116 5.28 1.17 3.62
C PHE A 116 6.00 0.84 4.94
N GLY A 117 5.35 1.04 6.09
CA GLY A 117 5.96 0.82 7.41
C GLY A 117 6.41 -0.62 7.66
N LEU A 118 5.74 -1.59 7.03
CA LEU A 118 6.11 -3.01 7.08
C LEU A 118 6.85 -3.50 5.83
N ALA A 119 7.01 -2.65 4.82
CA ALA A 119 7.63 -3.03 3.56
C ALA A 119 9.13 -3.33 3.76
N GLN A 120 9.62 -4.30 3.00
CA GLN A 120 10.99 -4.79 3.11
C GLN A 120 11.57 -5.09 1.73
N PHE A 121 12.87 -4.91 1.57
CA PHE A 121 13.56 -5.52 0.44
C PHE A 121 13.48 -7.04 0.60
N SER A 122 13.21 -7.73 -0.50
CA SER A 122 13.13 -9.19 -0.60
C SER A 122 14.37 -9.89 -0.04
N SER A 123 15.55 -9.29 -0.19
CA SER A 123 16.82 -9.76 0.39
C SER A 123 16.85 -9.79 1.92
N ASN A 124 15.95 -9.06 2.58
CA ASN A 124 15.94 -8.87 4.04
C ASN A 124 14.77 -9.59 4.71
N ILE A 125 13.99 -10.38 3.96
CA ILE A 125 12.84 -11.09 4.49
C ILE A 125 13.32 -12.24 5.36
N ASP A 126 12.85 -12.26 6.60
CA ASP A 126 12.99 -13.37 7.53
C ASP A 126 11.72 -14.23 7.47
N PRO A 127 11.78 -15.47 6.95
CA PRO A 127 10.63 -16.37 6.83
C PRO A 127 9.97 -16.72 8.16
N SER A 128 10.70 -16.57 9.27
CA SER A 128 10.18 -16.86 10.62
C SER A 128 9.33 -15.74 11.20
N GLN A 129 9.33 -14.54 10.59
CA GLN A 129 8.54 -13.42 11.08
C GLN A 129 7.15 -13.37 10.44
N PRO A 130 6.07 -13.29 11.26
CA PRO A 130 4.72 -13.18 10.75
C PRO A 130 4.47 -11.77 10.20
N VAL A 131 4.85 -11.55 8.94
CA VAL A 131 4.51 -10.35 8.18
C VAL A 131 3.05 -10.43 7.69
N GLN A 132 2.46 -9.31 7.24
CA GLN A 132 1.07 -9.21 6.77
C GLN A 132 -0.04 -9.20 7.84
N SER A 133 -1.14 -8.52 7.53
CA SER A 133 -2.38 -8.58 8.30
C SER A 133 -3.02 -9.97 8.14
N LEU A 134 -3.52 -10.56 9.23
CA LEU A 134 -3.98 -11.96 9.27
C LEU A 134 -4.93 -12.36 8.12
N CYS A 135 -5.98 -11.57 7.85
CA CYS A 135 -6.95 -11.86 6.79
C CYS A 135 -6.41 -11.70 5.35
N TYR A 136 -5.20 -11.15 5.21
CA TYR A 136 -4.51 -10.87 3.94
C TYR A 136 -3.18 -11.61 3.86
N ARG A 137 -2.93 -12.51 4.82
CA ARG A 137 -1.66 -13.22 4.93
C ARG A 137 -1.64 -14.40 3.97
N ALA A 138 -0.53 -14.54 3.26
CA ALA A 138 -0.32 -15.64 2.34
C ALA A 138 -0.07 -16.95 3.12
N PRO A 139 -0.49 -18.12 2.61
CA PRO A 139 -0.37 -19.39 3.31
C PRO A 139 1.09 -19.76 3.63
N GLU A 140 2.04 -19.43 2.77
CA GLU A 140 3.48 -19.65 3.00
C GLU A 140 4.02 -18.90 4.23
N VAL A 141 3.46 -17.72 4.53
CA VAL A 141 3.80 -16.94 5.72
C VAL A 141 3.15 -17.53 6.97
N LEU A 142 1.95 -18.13 6.84
CA LEU A 142 1.28 -18.81 7.95
C LEU A 142 2.02 -20.08 8.40
N VAL A 143 2.63 -20.79 7.45
CA VAL A 143 3.34 -22.05 7.72
C VAL A 143 4.87 -21.89 7.81
N GLY A 144 5.40 -20.69 7.57
CA GLY A 144 6.83 -20.34 7.76
C GLY A 144 7.77 -20.87 6.68
N ILE A 145 7.36 -20.90 5.41
CA ILE A 145 8.13 -21.48 4.28
C ILE A 145 8.53 -20.46 3.20
N VAL A 146 8.75 -19.20 3.59
CA VAL A 146 9.11 -18.09 2.67
C VAL A 146 10.57 -18.18 2.21
#